data_AF-A0A7S3N1E0-F1
#
_entry.id   AF-A0A7S3N1E0-F1
#
_cell.length_a   1.000
_cell.length_b   1.000
_cell.length_c   1.000
_cell.angle_alpha   90.00
_cell.angle_beta   90.00
_cell.angle_gamma   90.00
#
_symmetry.space_group_name_H-M   'P 1'
#
loop_
_entity.id
_entity.type
_entity.pdbx_description
1 polymer ?
#
loop_
_entity_poly.entity_id
_entity_poly.type
_entity_poly.pdbx_seq_one_letter_code
_entity_poly.pdbx_strand_id
1 'polypeptide(L)'
;MTDEQIKKKPDNIKSLLRRVCSNSSHPDPYKRLAAVLCLSKIFNVIREFPALVDRFCMEICFQVLVSLRYCYDRTELSTEVVDISRDLLRKIKDVILRNWEVLKKASNREIVPDLATLMVFLFVKFKAKETVYRQ
;
A
#
# COMPACT_ATOMS: atom_id res chain seq x y z
N MET A 1 12.05 19.21 2.51
CA MET A 1 11.87 18.95 3.97
C MET A 1 12.98 18.02 4.40
N THR A 2 13.58 18.24 5.56
CA THR A 2 14.58 17.30 6.11
C THR A 2 13.87 16.13 6.81
N ASP A 3 14.54 14.97 6.92
CA ASP A 3 14.01 13.79 7.64
C ASP A 3 13.57 14.13 9.07
N GLU A 4 14.33 15.01 9.73
CA GLU A 4 14.05 15.57 11.06
C GLU A 4 12.68 16.28 11.14
N GLN A 5 12.30 17.04 10.12
CA GLN A 5 11.02 17.76 10.09
C GLN A 5 9.84 16.81 9.84
N ILE A 6 10.07 15.78 9.01
CA ILE A 6 9.05 14.77 8.68
C ILE A 6 8.74 13.90 9.91
N LYS A 7 9.78 13.52 10.68
CA LYS A 7 9.62 12.83 11.96
C LYS A 7 8.76 13.62 12.96
N LYS A 8 8.81 14.96 12.91
CA LYS A 8 8.07 15.85 13.84
C LYS A 8 6.60 16.06 13.47
N LYS A 9 6.18 15.87 12.20
CA LYS A 9 4.78 16.07 11.76
C LYS A 9 4.23 14.94 10.87
N PRO A 10 4.25 13.68 11.34
CA PRO A 10 3.77 12.55 10.56
C PRO A 10 2.22 12.52 10.40
N ASP A 11 1.48 13.27 11.21
CA ASP A 11 0.01 13.22 11.24
C ASP A 11 -0.66 13.84 10.01
N ASN A 12 0.01 14.78 9.35
CA ASN A 12 -0.47 15.36 8.09
C ASN A 12 -0.45 14.31 6.96
N ILE A 13 0.61 13.50 6.91
CA ILE A 13 0.71 12.40 5.92
C ILE A 13 -0.29 11.30 6.28
N LYS A 14 -0.45 11.00 7.56
CA LYS A 14 -1.42 10.00 8.05
C LYS A 14 -2.86 10.36 7.66
N SER A 15 -3.28 11.60 7.88
CA SER A 15 -4.63 12.06 7.52
C SER A 15 -4.86 12.11 6.01
N LEU A 16 -3.83 12.43 5.23
CA LEU A 16 -3.88 12.31 3.76
C LEU A 16 -4.06 10.86 3.33
N LEU A 17 -3.22 9.95 3.83
CA LEU A 17 -3.30 8.52 3.49
C LEU A 17 -4.66 7.93 3.87
N ARG A 18 -5.22 8.25 5.04
CA ARG A 18 -6.55 7.76 5.43
C ARG A 18 -7.65 8.16 4.43
N ARG A 19 -7.62 9.40 3.91
CA ARG A 19 -8.59 9.88 2.90
C ARG A 19 -8.39 9.21 1.53
N VAL A 20 -7.15 8.91 1.15
CA VAL A 20 -6.89 8.19 -0.11
C VAL A 20 -7.31 6.73 0.03
N CYS A 21 -6.98 6.09 1.15
CA CYS A 21 -7.29 4.69 1.42
C CYS A 21 -8.79 4.44 1.64
N SER A 22 -9.59 5.41 2.08
CA SER A 22 -11.05 5.24 2.09
C SER A 22 -11.62 5.04 0.68
N ASN A 23 -10.96 5.57 -0.35
CA ASN A 23 -11.36 5.38 -1.74
C ASN A 23 -10.84 4.07 -2.36
N SER A 24 -9.79 3.44 -1.81
CA SER A 24 -9.22 2.20 -2.36
C SER A 24 -10.15 1.00 -2.20
N SER A 25 -11.05 1.01 -1.23
CA SER A 25 -12.04 -0.04 -0.98
C SER A 25 -13.46 0.32 -1.45
N HIS A 26 -13.62 1.43 -2.17
CA HIS A 26 -14.95 1.88 -2.62
C HIS A 26 -15.51 0.94 -3.69
N PRO A 27 -16.82 0.66 -3.74
CA PRO A 27 -17.44 -0.12 -4.83
C PRO A 27 -17.32 0.52 -6.22
N ASP A 28 -16.95 1.80 -6.28
CA ASP A 28 -16.84 2.56 -7.52
C ASP A 28 -15.42 2.38 -8.10
N PRO A 29 -15.28 1.80 -9.31
CA PRO A 29 -13.99 1.57 -9.92
C PRO A 29 -13.19 2.86 -10.18
N TYR A 30 -13.84 3.99 -10.46
CA TYR A 30 -13.15 5.27 -10.69
C TYR A 30 -12.48 5.78 -9.40
N LYS A 31 -13.16 5.62 -8.26
CA LYS A 31 -12.59 5.99 -6.95
C LYS A 31 -11.43 5.08 -6.58
N ARG A 32 -11.52 3.78 -6.87
CA ARG A 32 -10.40 2.85 -6.66
C ARG A 32 -9.20 3.21 -7.54
N LEU A 33 -9.43 3.49 -8.83
CA LEU A 33 -8.39 3.92 -9.76
C LEU A 33 -7.70 5.20 -9.29
N ALA A 34 -8.47 6.23 -8.94
CA ALA A 34 -7.95 7.48 -8.40
C ALA A 34 -7.14 7.25 -7.12
N ALA A 35 -7.60 6.36 -6.24
CA ALA A 35 -6.89 6.03 -5.00
C ALA A 35 -5.52 5.40 -5.28
N VAL A 36 -5.45 4.36 -6.13
CA VAL A 36 -4.19 3.67 -6.44
C VAL A 36 -3.21 4.59 -7.18
N LEU A 37 -3.70 5.43 -8.10
CA LEU A 37 -2.88 6.46 -8.75
C LEU A 37 -2.29 7.45 -7.74
N CYS A 38 -3.10 7.92 -6.80
CA CYS A 38 -2.66 8.83 -5.75
C CYS A 38 -1.63 8.15 -4.83
N LEU A 39 -1.89 6.91 -4.40
CA LEU A 39 -0.95 6.10 -3.63
C LEU A 39 0.37 5.92 -4.37
N SER A 40 0.36 5.68 -5.68
CA SER A 40 1.57 5.55 -6.49
C SER A 40 2.42 6.83 -6.48
N LYS A 41 1.78 7.99 -6.60
CA LYS A 41 2.47 9.29 -6.53
C LYS A 41 3.00 9.59 -5.13
N ILE A 42 2.20 9.35 -4.09
CA ILE A 42 2.61 9.53 -2.69
C ILE A 42 3.78 8.58 -2.35
N PHE A 43 3.72 7.33 -2.82
CA PHE A 43 4.76 6.34 -2.55
C PHE A 43 6.12 6.73 -3.13
N ASN A 44 6.14 7.38 -4.30
CA ASN A 44 7.38 7.93 -4.86
C ASN A 44 8.03 8.99 -3.96
N VAL A 45 7.25 9.69 -3.13
CA VAL A 45 7.80 10.62 -2.12
C VAL A 45 8.21 9.86 -0.86
N ILE A 46 7.34 8.99 -0.35
CA ILE A 46 7.58 8.22 0.89
C ILE A 46 8.87 7.41 0.82
N ARG A 47 9.14 6.77 -0.32
CA ARG A 47 10.30 5.87 -0.48
C ARG A 47 11.66 6.57 -0.36
N GLU A 48 11.70 7.90 -0.47
CA GLU A 48 12.92 8.70 -0.37
C GLU A 48 13.27 9.05 1.09
N PHE A 49 12.36 8.80 2.04
CA PHE A 49 12.53 9.15 3.46
C PHE A 49 12.40 7.90 4.35
N PRO A 50 13.48 7.40 4.97
CA PRO A 50 13.46 6.16 5.76
C PRO A 50 12.41 6.14 6.88
N ALA A 51 12.18 7.28 7.53
CA ALA A 51 11.16 7.39 8.59
C ALA A 51 9.73 7.20 8.06
N LEU A 52 9.46 7.57 6.81
CA LEU A 52 8.17 7.34 6.17
C LEU A 52 8.04 5.93 5.62
N VAL A 53 9.14 5.36 5.12
CA VAL A 53 9.18 3.94 4.74
C VAL A 53 8.83 3.07 5.94
N ASP A 54 9.47 3.30 7.07
CA ASP A 54 9.19 2.60 8.32
C ASP A 54 7.72 2.69 8.72
N ARG A 55 7.12 3.88 8.59
CA ARG A 55 5.76 4.13 9.11
C ARG A 55 4.61 3.77 8.17
N PHE A 56 4.82 3.78 6.85
CA PHE A 56 3.71 3.73 5.89
C PHE A 56 3.89 2.73 4.74
N CYS A 57 5.09 2.15 4.54
CA CYS A 57 5.35 1.28 3.39
C CYS A 57 4.43 0.05 3.39
N MET A 58 4.30 -0.63 4.53
CA MET A 58 3.48 -1.84 4.64
C MET A 58 1.99 -1.54 4.66
N GLU A 59 1.57 -0.40 5.21
CA GLU A 59 0.19 0.08 5.14
C GLU A 59 -0.23 0.36 3.70
N ILE A 60 0.62 1.02 2.90
CA ILE A 60 0.33 1.27 1.49
C ILE A 60 0.25 -0.05 0.74
N CYS A 61 1.16 -1.00 1.00
CA CYS A 61 1.11 -2.35 0.44
C CYS A 61 -0.25 -3.01 0.71
N PHE A 62 -0.67 -3.02 1.99
CA PHE A 62 -1.95 -3.57 2.41
C PHE A 62 -3.13 -2.90 1.69
N GLN A 63 -3.12 -1.58 1.55
CA GLN A 63 -4.21 -0.82 0.94
C GLN A 63 -4.33 -1.06 -0.57
N VAL A 64 -3.20 -1.24 -1.26
CA VAL A 64 -3.20 -1.64 -2.68
C VAL A 64 -3.77 -3.05 -2.84
N LEU A 65 -3.40 -3.98 -1.96
CA LEU A 65 -3.97 -5.33 -1.94
C LEU A 65 -5.48 -5.33 -1.64
N VAL A 66 -5.95 -4.45 -0.75
CA VAL A 66 -7.39 -4.28 -0.49
C VAL A 66 -8.12 -3.79 -1.75
N SER A 67 -7.54 -2.84 -2.49
CA SER A 67 -8.11 -2.36 -3.76
C SER A 67 -8.26 -3.47 -4.80
N LEU A 68 -7.22 -4.29 -4.96
CA LEU A 68 -7.21 -5.43 -5.89
C LEU A 68 -8.37 -6.39 -5.65
N ARG A 69 -8.81 -6.57 -4.39
CA ARG A 69 -9.96 -7.42 -4.05
C ARG A 69 -11.20 -7.13 -4.89
N TYR A 70 -11.45 -5.86 -5.16
CA TYR A 70 -12.65 -5.37 -5.82
C TYR A 70 -12.56 -5.40 -7.35
N CYS A 71 -11.45 -5.90 -7.92
CA CYS A 71 -11.23 -5.98 -9.36
C CYS A 71 -11.57 -7.36 -9.95
N TYR A 72 -12.28 -8.21 -9.21
CA TYR A 72 -12.61 -9.57 -9.64
C TYR A 72 -13.50 -9.63 -10.89
N ASP A 73 -14.37 -8.64 -11.10
CA ASP A 73 -15.39 -8.65 -12.15
C ASP A 73 -14.86 -8.29 -13.57
N ARG A 74 -13.54 -8.14 -13.73
CA ARG A 74 -12.82 -7.98 -15.03
C ARG A 74 -13.41 -6.93 -15.99
N THR A 75 -13.92 -5.80 -15.48
CA THR A 75 -14.24 -4.62 -16.30
C THR A 75 -12.96 -3.92 -16.77
N GLU A 76 -13.02 -3.12 -17.83
CA GLU A 76 -11.85 -2.36 -18.35
C GLU A 76 -11.16 -1.53 -17.26
N LEU A 77 -11.94 -0.77 -16.48
CA LEU A 77 -11.40 -0.04 -15.33
C LEU A 77 -10.78 -0.95 -14.26
N SER A 78 -11.33 -2.14 -14.04
CA SER A 78 -10.74 -3.09 -13.09
C SER A 78 -9.37 -3.57 -13.57
N THR A 79 -9.18 -3.72 -14.89
CA THR A 79 -7.88 -4.06 -15.49
C THR A 79 -6.86 -2.94 -15.29
N GLU A 80 -7.24 -1.68 -15.52
CA GLU A 80 -6.34 -0.54 -15.26
C GLU A 80 -5.92 -0.45 -13.79
N VAL A 81 -6.86 -0.67 -12.85
CA VAL A 81 -6.56 -0.72 -11.41
C VAL A 81 -5.56 -1.85 -11.12
N VAL A 82 -5.73 -3.02 -11.73
CA VAL A 82 -4.84 -4.17 -11.56
C VAL A 82 -3.42 -3.84 -12.06
N ASP A 83 -3.29 -3.26 -13.24
CA ASP A 83 -1.97 -2.96 -13.82
C ASP A 83 -1.20 -1.91 -13.02
N ILE A 84 -1.86 -0.81 -12.63
CA ILE A 84 -1.25 0.23 -11.80
C ILE A 84 -0.89 -0.33 -10.42
N SER A 85 -1.76 -1.15 -9.83
CA SER A 85 -1.49 -1.82 -8.56
C SER A 85 -0.29 -2.76 -8.65
N ARG A 86 -0.16 -3.52 -9.74
CA ARG A 86 0.98 -4.42 -9.98
C ARG A 86 2.29 -3.65 -10.02
N ASP A 87 2.32 -2.53 -10.75
CA ASP A 87 3.52 -1.70 -10.85
C ASP A 87 3.89 -1.03 -9.53
N LEU A 88 2.89 -0.60 -8.75
CA LEU A 88 3.12 -0.08 -7.42
C LEU A 88 3.62 -1.16 -6.45
N LEU A 89 3.04 -2.35 -6.47
CA LEU A 89 3.48 -3.48 -5.64
C LEU A 89 4.91 -3.90 -5.95
N ARG A 90 5.35 -3.86 -7.22
CA ARG A 90 6.76 -4.09 -7.59
C ARG A 90 7.69 -3.08 -6.93
N LYS A 91 7.36 -1.78 -6.98
CA LYS A 91 8.14 -0.73 -6.32
C LYS A 91 8.17 -0.90 -4.80
N ILE A 92 7.03 -1.26 -4.21
CA ILE A 92 6.91 -1.51 -2.77
C ILE A 92 7.78 -2.71 -2.37
N LYS A 93 7.72 -3.82 -3.11
CA LYS A 93 8.55 -5.00 -2.89
C LYS A 93 10.04 -4.63 -2.86
N ASP A 94 10.52 -3.83 -3.83
CA ASP A 94 11.93 -3.43 -3.87
C ASP A 94 12.32 -2.53 -2.68
N VAL A 95 11.40 -1.69 -2.18
CA VAL A 95 11.62 -0.91 -0.95
C VAL A 95 11.64 -1.81 0.29
N ILE A 96 10.70 -2.76 0.38
CA ILE A 96 10.63 -3.71 1.50
C ILE A 96 11.92 -4.54 1.58
N LEU A 97 12.38 -5.09 0.46
CA LEU A 97 13.60 -5.90 0.40
C LEU A 97 14.85 -5.11 0.81
N ARG A 98 14.94 -3.82 0.46
CA ARG A 98 16.06 -2.95 0.87
C ARG A 98 16.00 -2.53 2.33
N ASN A 99 14.82 -2.52 2.94
CA ASN A 99 14.59 -2.02 4.31
C ASN A 99 14.12 -3.13 5.27
N TRP A 100 14.31 -4.40 4.91
CA TRP A 100 13.70 -5.53 5.62
C TRP A 100 14.11 -5.61 7.09
N GLU A 101 15.34 -5.19 7.44
CA GLU A 101 15.83 -5.20 8.83
C GLU A 101 15.06 -4.27 9.77
N VAL A 102 14.55 -3.16 9.22
CA VAL A 102 13.71 -2.20 9.93
C VAL A 102 12.27 -2.70 9.95
N LEU A 103 11.78 -3.20 8.80
CA LEU A 103 10.38 -3.62 8.63
C LEU A 103 10.03 -4.93 9.35
N LYS A 104 11.02 -5.79 9.64
CA LYS A 104 10.79 -7.03 10.40
C LYS A 104 10.43 -6.79 11.87
N LYS A 105 10.84 -5.66 12.43
CA LYS A 105 10.57 -5.32 13.84
C LYS A 105 9.21 -4.63 13.93
N ALA A 106 8.42 -4.98 14.94
CA ALA A 106 7.20 -4.24 15.24
C ALA A 106 7.53 -2.78 15.59
N SER A 107 6.73 -1.85 15.08
CA SER A 107 6.84 -0.41 15.40
C SER A 107 5.46 0.22 15.53
N ASN A 108 5.36 1.56 15.63
CA ASN A 108 4.10 2.30 15.75
C ASN A 108 3.26 2.33 14.45
N ARG A 109 3.32 1.24 13.68
CA ARG A 109 2.49 0.94 12.51
C ARG A 109 1.12 0.48 12.96
N GLU A 110 0.08 0.90 12.26
CA GLU A 110 -1.31 0.78 12.76
C GLU A 110 -2.02 -0.47 12.24
N ILE A 111 -1.83 -0.80 10.96
CA ILE A 111 -2.54 -1.91 10.30
C ILE A 111 -1.64 -3.15 10.19
N VAL A 112 -0.37 -2.93 9.86
CA VAL A 112 0.60 -4.00 9.61
C VAL A 112 1.80 -3.75 10.51
N PRO A 113 1.81 -4.28 11.74
CA PRO A 113 2.81 -3.94 12.75
C PRO A 113 4.21 -4.37 12.34
N ASP A 114 4.35 -5.48 11.62
CA ASP A 114 5.63 -6.04 11.18
C ASP A 114 5.50 -6.82 9.85
N LEU A 115 6.65 -7.18 9.28
CA LEU A 115 6.72 -7.95 8.05
C LEU A 115 6.07 -9.33 8.17
N ALA A 116 6.14 -9.98 9.34
CA ALA A 116 5.53 -11.29 9.55
C ALA A 116 4.01 -11.23 9.39
N THR A 117 3.37 -10.19 9.94
CA THR A 117 1.94 -9.95 9.82
C THR A 117 1.52 -9.73 8.37
N LEU A 118 2.32 -8.98 7.60
CA LEU A 118 2.09 -8.80 6.17
C LEU A 118 2.15 -10.14 5.41
N MET A 119 3.16 -10.96 5.73
CA MET A 119 3.34 -12.27 5.09
C MET A 119 2.17 -13.20 5.39
N VAL A 120 1.71 -13.26 6.64
CA VAL A 120 0.52 -14.03 7.02
C VAL A 120 -0.71 -13.58 6.23
N PHE A 121 -0.92 -12.26 6.11
CA PHE A 121 -2.01 -11.72 5.31
C PHE A 121 -1.91 -12.18 3.84
N LEU A 122 -0.74 -12.07 3.22
CA LEU A 122 -0.51 -12.52 1.84
C LEU A 122 -0.78 -14.02 1.66
N PHE A 123 -0.29 -14.86 2.58
CA PHE A 123 -0.53 -16.30 2.54
C PHE A 123 -2.02 -16.65 2.63
N VAL A 124 -2.77 -15.98 3.50
CA VAL A 124 -4.22 -16.16 3.60
C VAL A 124 -4.92 -15.74 2.30
N LYS A 125 -4.48 -14.62 1.69
CA LYS A 125 -5.07 -14.12 0.44
C LYS A 125 -4.68 -14.93 -0.79
N PHE A 126 -3.60 -15.70 -0.77
CA PHE A 126 -3.23 -16.58 -1.88
C PHE A 126 -4.31 -17.63 -2.19
N LYS A 127 -5.05 -18.06 -1.17
CA LYS A 127 -6.19 -18.99 -1.27
C LYS A 127 -7.53 -18.30 -1.53
N ALA A 128 -7.56 -16.98 -1.70
CA ALA A 128 -8.79 -16.24 -1.92
C ALA A 128 -9.45 -16.62 -3.26
N LYS A 129 -10.77 -16.42 -3.37
CA LYS A 129 -11.51 -16.68 -4.61
C LYS A 129 -11.05 -15.72 -5.72
N GLU A 130 -10.76 -14.49 -5.32
CA GLU A 130 -10.31 -13.40 -6.18
C GLU A 130 -8.97 -13.76 -6.85
N THR A 131 -8.99 -14.11 -8.15
CA THR A 131 -7.79 -14.55 -8.90
C THR A 131 -6.71 -13.50 -9.01
N VAL A 132 -7.08 -12.22 -8.89
CA VAL A 132 -6.20 -11.05 -8.96
C VAL A 132 -5.10 -11.05 -7.91
N TYR A 133 -5.25 -11.78 -6.80
CA TYR A 133 -4.18 -11.95 -5.81
C TYR A 133 -3.10 -12.95 -6.22
N ARG A 134 -3.33 -13.78 -7.23
CA ARG A 134 -2.42 -14.83 -7.69
C ARG A 134 -1.60 -14.44 -8.92
N GLN A 135 -1.84 -13.24 -9.48
CA GLN A 135 -1.19 -12.72 -10.69
C GLN A 135 -0.12 -11.70 -10.33
#